data_AF-A0A2A2HMT6-F1
#
_entry.id   AF-A0A2A2HMT6-F1
#
_cell.length_a   1.000
_cell.length_b   1.000
_cell.length_c   1.000
_cell.angle_alpha   90.00
_cell.angle_beta   90.00
_cell.angle_gamma   90.00
#
_symmetry.space_group_name_H-M   'P 1'
#
loop_
_entity.id
_entity.type
_entity.pdbx_description
1 polymer ?
#
loop_
_entity_poly.entity_id
_entity_poly.type
_entity_poly.pdbx_seq_one_letter_code
_entity_poly.pdbx_strand_id
1 'polypeptide(L)'
;MRYTFQNSTEFPVQRDFIQDLQAFIAISKEVIPLEKSAITIKNENREKYAAFEERVEEIDLFDKEMRDCVETHTAGVDVAELLEIKEKILETSSSLALTKKNEKFAELDKENKLDLMEMQQLDTRILSVLGPFFEDSIYGAQNMCYAFIEDKALRGKQVGLVDNLQYEFDLSFTQDTLKVKDLENLTLPIWSKSGILSREEKVKKLDVSDFYIKNIKSEKNSLEAVLEDKDEENRFNISSDEKAFLIMHRNYEITQDKELAAALNRDLVSAFITKLKGFFTQFVGSKRLINITLDGKNAIEENRIFDCLKLVASIYGRLVTECLEKGYTEGEITIKIEEPGGTRTEKYLEKSEIARELSTIGKEGEELAMLLGVK
;
A
#
# COMPACT_ATOMS: atom_id res chain seq x y z
N MET A 1 16.33 20.23 14.92
CA MET A 1 17.54 19.39 15.05
C MET A 1 18.23 19.38 13.71
N ARG A 2 19.56 19.28 13.69
CA ARG A 2 20.36 19.17 12.47
C ARG A 2 21.19 17.90 12.53
N TYR A 3 21.23 17.15 11.43
CA TYR A 3 22.01 15.92 11.33
C TYR A 3 23.20 16.15 10.41
N THR A 4 24.37 15.67 10.82
CA THR A 4 25.62 15.80 10.08
C THR A 4 26.37 14.48 10.09
N PHE A 5 27.23 14.27 9.10
CA PHE A 5 28.24 13.21 9.14
C PHE A 5 29.23 13.47 10.29
N GLN A 6 30.04 12.47 10.65
CA GLN A 6 31.04 12.63 11.70
C GLN A 6 32.04 13.77 11.40
N ASN A 7 32.38 14.00 10.13
CA ASN A 7 33.20 15.14 9.71
C ASN A 7 32.48 16.51 9.70
N SER A 8 31.26 16.58 10.24
CA SER A 8 30.42 17.80 10.35
C SER A 8 29.88 18.35 9.02
N THR A 9 30.01 17.61 7.92
CA THR A 9 29.30 17.93 6.67
C THR A 9 27.81 17.56 6.78
N GLU A 10 26.96 18.22 6.03
CA GLU A 10 25.50 18.04 6.11
C GLU A 10 25.08 16.62 5.71
N PHE A 11 24.21 16.01 6.52
CA PHE A 11 23.68 14.67 6.27
C PHE A 11 22.40 14.76 5.40
N PRO A 12 22.27 13.97 4.32
CA PRO A 12 21.23 14.21 3.31
C PRO A 12 19.79 13.98 3.81
N VAL A 13 19.56 13.04 4.73
CA VAL A 13 18.20 12.64 5.15
C VAL A 13 17.68 13.39 6.38
N GLN A 14 18.46 14.32 6.95
CA GLN A 14 18.12 15.15 8.13
C GLN A 14 17.26 14.44 9.20
N ARG A 15 17.59 13.17 9.48
CA ARG A 15 16.92 12.27 10.44
C ARG A 15 17.95 11.34 11.08
N ASP A 16 17.56 10.71 12.17
CA ASP A 16 18.31 9.68 12.87
C ASP A 16 18.41 8.37 12.07
N PHE A 17 19.38 8.32 11.16
CA PHE A 17 19.63 7.15 10.32
C PHE A 17 20.09 5.92 11.11
N ILE A 18 20.68 6.08 12.29
CA ILE A 18 21.07 4.94 13.13
C ILE A 18 19.82 4.23 13.64
N GLN A 19 18.83 5.00 14.10
CA GLN A 19 17.54 4.46 14.50
C GLN A 19 16.82 3.78 13.33
N ASP A 20 16.91 4.34 12.13
CA ASP A 20 16.30 3.77 10.92
C ASP A 20 16.95 2.45 10.50
N LEU A 21 18.29 2.35 10.58
CA LEU A 21 19.01 1.09 10.35
C LEU A 21 18.58 0.01 11.33
N GLN A 22 18.47 0.35 12.62
CA GLN A 22 18.02 -0.57 13.66
C GLN A 22 16.57 -1.02 13.40
N ALA A 23 15.68 -0.11 13.01
CA ALA A 23 14.32 -0.43 12.63
C ALA A 23 14.28 -1.37 11.41
N PHE A 24 15.09 -1.10 10.38
CA PHE A 24 15.20 -1.95 9.19
C PHE A 24 15.64 -3.39 9.54
N ILE A 25 16.64 -3.55 10.42
CA ILE A 25 17.10 -4.86 10.88
C ILE A 25 15.98 -5.58 11.64
N ALA A 26 15.31 -4.87 12.56
CA ALA A 26 14.23 -5.44 13.36
C ALA A 26 13.06 -5.94 12.49
N ILE A 27 12.58 -5.13 11.54
CA ILE A 27 11.48 -5.55 10.66
C ILE A 27 11.90 -6.67 9.72
N SER A 28 13.18 -6.73 9.31
CA SER A 28 13.67 -7.80 8.44
C SER A 28 13.65 -9.14 9.18
N LYS A 29 14.02 -9.14 10.46
CA LYS A 29 13.96 -10.32 11.33
C LYS A 29 12.55 -10.84 11.55
N GLU A 30 11.56 -9.95 11.57
CA GLU A 30 10.17 -10.33 11.81
C GLU A 30 9.48 -10.79 10.51
N VAL A 31 9.68 -10.08 9.40
CA VAL A 31 8.88 -10.27 8.19
C VAL A 31 9.40 -11.39 7.30
N ILE A 32 10.72 -11.58 7.19
CA ILE A 32 11.28 -12.64 6.34
C ILE A 32 10.79 -14.04 6.78
N PRO A 33 10.75 -14.39 8.07
CA PRO A 33 10.14 -15.65 8.51
C PRO A 33 8.66 -15.79 8.15
N LEU A 34 7.88 -14.71 8.22
CA LEU A 34 6.45 -14.74 7.85
C LEU A 34 6.25 -15.03 6.37
N GLU A 35 7.05 -14.40 5.51
CA GLU A 35 7.05 -14.70 4.08
C GLU A 35 7.47 -16.15 3.79
N LYS A 36 8.50 -16.66 4.49
CA LYS A 36 8.89 -18.07 4.38
C LYS A 36 7.76 -19.03 4.76
N SER A 37 6.99 -18.72 5.79
CA SER A 37 5.79 -19.49 6.14
C SER A 37 4.74 -19.46 5.03
N ALA A 38 4.47 -18.29 4.44
CA ALA A 38 3.54 -18.14 3.32
C ALA A 38 3.97 -18.96 2.08
N ILE A 39 5.27 -18.93 1.75
CA ILE A 39 5.84 -19.74 0.67
C ILE A 39 5.69 -21.24 0.97
N THR A 40 5.92 -21.65 2.22
CA THR A 40 5.80 -23.05 2.65
C THR A 40 4.38 -23.56 2.45
N ILE A 41 3.36 -22.83 2.94
CA ILE A 41 1.94 -23.18 2.76
C ILE A 41 1.58 -23.29 1.27
N LYS A 42 2.02 -22.33 0.44
CA LYS A 42 1.78 -22.37 -1.02
C LYS A 42 2.39 -23.61 -1.68
N ASN A 43 3.61 -23.98 -1.30
CA ASN A 43 4.28 -25.17 -1.83
C ASN A 43 3.61 -26.46 -1.36
N GLU A 44 3.30 -26.58 -0.07
CA GLU A 44 2.58 -27.72 0.49
C GLU A 44 1.21 -27.89 -0.19
N ASN A 45 0.49 -26.79 -0.43
CA ASN A 45 -0.78 -26.85 -1.14
C ASN A 45 -0.63 -27.35 -2.56
N ARG A 46 0.38 -26.86 -3.29
CA ARG A 46 0.66 -27.35 -4.63
C ARG A 46 0.94 -28.86 -4.65
N GLU A 47 1.68 -29.37 -3.68
CA GLU A 47 1.95 -30.80 -3.53
C GLU A 47 0.68 -31.60 -3.18
N LYS A 48 -0.14 -31.09 -2.24
CA LYS A 48 -1.45 -31.68 -1.89
C LYS A 48 -2.38 -31.75 -3.10
N TYR A 49 -2.48 -30.68 -3.89
CA TYR A 49 -3.29 -30.65 -5.11
C TYR A 49 -2.83 -31.67 -6.14
N ALA A 50 -1.52 -31.79 -6.38
CA ALA A 50 -0.98 -32.81 -7.29
C ALA A 50 -1.30 -34.23 -6.81
N ALA A 51 -1.12 -34.51 -5.52
CA ALA A 51 -1.47 -35.82 -4.93
C ALA A 51 -2.98 -36.10 -4.93
N PHE A 52 -3.81 -35.06 -4.87
CA PHE A 52 -5.25 -35.17 -5.01
C PHE A 52 -5.66 -35.54 -6.44
N GLU A 53 -5.09 -34.86 -7.44
CA GLU A 53 -5.34 -35.14 -8.85
C GLU A 53 -4.98 -36.58 -9.20
N GLU A 54 -3.81 -37.05 -8.76
CA GLU A 54 -3.36 -38.44 -8.94
C GLU A 54 -4.38 -39.46 -8.38
N ARG A 55 -4.89 -39.23 -7.16
CA ARG A 55 -5.88 -40.13 -6.54
C ARG A 55 -7.22 -40.15 -7.27
N VAL A 56 -7.65 -39.01 -7.83
CA VAL A 56 -8.88 -38.95 -8.62
C VAL A 56 -8.70 -39.71 -9.92
N GLU A 57 -7.55 -39.57 -10.58
CA GLU A 57 -7.19 -40.34 -11.78
C GLU A 57 -7.14 -41.85 -11.50
N GLU A 58 -6.59 -42.28 -10.36
CA GLU A 58 -6.60 -43.69 -9.94
C GLU A 58 -8.02 -44.24 -9.77
N ILE A 59 -8.94 -43.46 -9.19
CA ILE A 59 -10.35 -43.86 -9.05
C ILE A 59 -11.02 -43.98 -10.43
N ASP A 60 -10.74 -43.05 -11.35
CA ASP A 60 -11.27 -43.08 -12.71
C ASP A 60 -10.72 -44.27 -13.51
N LEU A 61 -9.44 -44.57 -13.35
CA LEU A 61 -8.81 -45.73 -13.96
C LEU A 61 -9.43 -47.03 -13.43
N PHE A 62 -9.62 -47.14 -12.12
CA PHE A 62 -10.23 -48.31 -11.51
C PHE A 62 -11.68 -48.53 -11.99
N ASP A 63 -12.52 -47.49 -12.05
CA ASP A 63 -13.90 -47.62 -12.57
C ASP A 63 -13.91 -48.06 -14.04
N LYS A 64 -12.98 -47.51 -14.85
CA LYS A 64 -12.83 -47.90 -16.24
C LYS A 64 -12.41 -49.36 -16.38
N GLU A 65 -11.39 -49.80 -15.66
CA GLU A 65 -10.92 -51.19 -15.69
C GLU A 65 -12.00 -52.17 -15.24
N MET A 66 -12.78 -51.81 -14.22
CA MET A 66 -13.94 -52.60 -13.78
C MET A 66 -15.01 -52.71 -14.87
N ARG A 67 -15.32 -51.60 -15.54
CA ARG A 67 -16.27 -51.58 -16.66
C ARG A 67 -15.80 -52.47 -17.81
N ASP A 68 -14.56 -52.28 -18.25
CA ASP A 68 -13.94 -53.04 -19.34
C ASP A 68 -13.95 -54.56 -19.01
N CYS A 69 -13.65 -54.92 -17.76
CA CYS A 69 -13.65 -56.30 -17.29
C CYS A 69 -15.06 -56.93 -17.35
N VAL A 70 -16.07 -56.23 -16.83
CA VAL A 70 -17.46 -56.71 -16.81
C VAL A 70 -18.02 -56.79 -18.23
N GLU A 71 -17.74 -55.80 -19.08
CA GLU A 71 -18.17 -55.82 -20.49
C GLU A 71 -17.53 -56.96 -21.28
N THR A 72 -16.23 -57.23 -21.06
CA THR A 72 -15.52 -58.33 -21.70
C THR A 72 -16.09 -59.70 -21.31
N HIS A 73 -16.34 -59.94 -20.02
CA HIS A 73 -16.85 -61.23 -19.54
C HIS A 73 -18.33 -61.48 -19.87
N THR A 74 -19.07 -60.41 -20.19
CA THR A 74 -20.49 -60.50 -20.57
C THR A 74 -20.70 -60.38 -22.08
N ALA A 75 -19.62 -60.37 -22.87
CA ALA A 75 -19.70 -60.27 -24.32
C ALA A 75 -20.46 -61.46 -24.93
N GLY A 76 -21.53 -61.17 -25.68
CA GLY A 76 -22.36 -62.21 -26.34
C GLY A 76 -23.32 -62.95 -25.41
N VAL A 77 -23.46 -62.55 -24.15
CA VAL A 77 -24.46 -63.09 -23.22
C VAL A 77 -25.82 -62.45 -23.50
N ASP A 78 -26.85 -63.26 -23.78
CA ASP A 78 -28.23 -62.84 -24.05
C ASP A 78 -29.23 -63.47 -23.04
N VAL A 79 -28.76 -63.69 -21.81
CA VAL A 79 -29.58 -64.21 -20.71
C VAL A 79 -30.02 -63.01 -19.85
N ALA A 80 -31.32 -62.79 -19.75
CA ALA A 80 -31.91 -61.61 -19.11
C ALA A 80 -31.41 -61.40 -17.67
N GLU A 81 -31.33 -62.47 -16.87
CA GLU A 81 -30.85 -62.41 -15.49
C GLU A 81 -29.37 -61.99 -15.40
N LEU A 82 -28.54 -62.39 -16.37
CA LEU A 82 -27.12 -62.00 -16.41
C LEU A 82 -26.94 -60.55 -16.88
N LEU A 83 -27.81 -60.05 -17.75
CA LEU A 83 -27.83 -58.64 -18.16
C LEU A 83 -28.22 -57.73 -16.99
N GLU A 84 -29.22 -58.11 -16.19
CA GLU A 84 -29.60 -57.36 -14.97
C GLU A 84 -28.43 -57.31 -13.96
N ILE A 85 -27.75 -58.44 -13.74
CA ILE A 85 -26.56 -58.48 -12.87
C ILE A 85 -25.45 -57.56 -13.41
N LYS A 86 -25.19 -57.58 -14.72
CA LYS A 86 -24.20 -56.73 -15.38
C LYS A 86 -24.49 -55.25 -15.13
N GLU A 87 -25.70 -54.80 -15.43
CA GLU A 87 -26.10 -53.40 -15.27
C GLU A 87 -25.93 -52.94 -13.82
N LYS A 88 -26.36 -53.77 -12.87
CA LYS A 88 -26.26 -53.46 -11.44
C LYS A 88 -24.83 -53.35 -10.94
N ILE A 89 -23.92 -54.19 -11.44
CA ILE A 89 -22.48 -54.09 -11.13
C ILE A 89 -21.91 -52.78 -11.66
N LEU A 90 -22.19 -52.44 -12.93
CA LEU A 90 -21.68 -51.22 -13.55
C LEU A 90 -22.22 -49.95 -12.89
N GLU A 91 -23.51 -49.92 -12.54
CA GLU A 91 -24.15 -48.82 -11.81
C GLU A 91 -23.53 -48.65 -10.43
N THR A 92 -23.38 -49.76 -9.69
CA THR A 92 -22.80 -49.74 -8.34
C THR A 92 -21.34 -49.26 -8.36
N SER A 93 -20.53 -49.75 -9.31
CA SER A 93 -19.14 -49.30 -9.49
C SER A 93 -19.08 -47.79 -9.75
N SER A 94 -19.84 -47.32 -10.74
CA SER A 94 -19.84 -45.91 -11.15
C SER A 94 -20.28 -44.99 -10.01
N SER A 95 -21.33 -45.40 -9.28
CA SER A 95 -21.86 -44.66 -8.13
C SER A 95 -20.86 -44.60 -6.97
N LEU A 96 -20.17 -45.71 -6.69
CA LEU A 96 -19.15 -45.75 -5.64
C LEU A 96 -17.92 -44.90 -6.01
N ALA A 97 -17.44 -44.99 -7.25
CA ALA A 97 -16.35 -44.17 -7.77
C ALA A 97 -16.68 -42.67 -7.67
N LEU A 98 -17.89 -42.27 -8.08
CA LEU A 98 -18.38 -40.89 -7.93
C LEU A 98 -18.43 -40.46 -6.47
N THR A 99 -18.94 -41.32 -5.58
CA THR A 99 -19.01 -41.03 -4.14
C THR A 99 -17.62 -40.81 -3.56
N LYS A 100 -16.64 -41.66 -3.89
CA LYS A 100 -15.25 -41.51 -3.42
C LYS A 100 -14.57 -40.27 -3.95
N LYS A 101 -14.81 -39.88 -5.20
CA LYS A 101 -14.36 -38.60 -5.74
C LYS A 101 -14.96 -37.42 -4.98
N ASN A 102 -16.26 -37.43 -4.70
CA ASN A 102 -16.93 -36.38 -3.95
C ASN A 102 -16.43 -36.25 -2.50
N GLU A 103 -16.18 -37.38 -1.83
CA GLU A 103 -15.55 -37.39 -0.50
C GLU A 103 -14.18 -36.69 -0.55
N LYS A 104 -13.35 -37.02 -1.55
CA LYS A 104 -12.04 -36.40 -1.74
C LYS A 104 -12.15 -34.90 -2.03
N PHE A 105 -13.08 -34.48 -2.90
CA PHE A 105 -13.31 -33.05 -3.18
C PHE A 105 -13.70 -32.28 -1.91
N ALA A 106 -14.54 -32.87 -1.05
CA ALA A 106 -14.93 -32.25 0.21
C ALA A 106 -13.77 -32.13 1.21
N GLU A 107 -12.88 -33.12 1.27
CA GLU A 107 -11.64 -33.06 2.05
C GLU A 107 -10.74 -31.92 1.57
N LEU A 108 -10.49 -31.84 0.26
CA LEU A 108 -9.67 -30.81 -0.36
C LEU A 108 -10.24 -29.39 -0.14
N ASP A 109 -11.55 -29.20 -0.31
CA ASP A 109 -12.21 -27.90 -0.07
C ASP A 109 -12.06 -27.46 1.39
N LYS A 110 -12.15 -28.39 2.35
CA LYS A 110 -11.97 -28.08 3.77
C LYS A 110 -10.53 -27.65 4.08
N GLU A 111 -9.54 -28.35 3.55
CA GLU A 111 -8.13 -28.01 3.74
C GLU A 111 -7.78 -26.67 3.09
N ASN A 112 -8.20 -26.44 1.85
CA ASN A 112 -7.97 -25.17 1.15
C ASN A 112 -8.54 -23.97 1.89
N LYS A 113 -9.71 -24.12 2.54
CA LYS A 113 -10.29 -23.05 3.36
C LYS A 113 -9.41 -22.71 4.56
N LEU A 114 -8.81 -23.71 5.22
CA LEU A 114 -7.91 -23.48 6.35
C LEU A 114 -6.64 -22.79 5.88
N ASP A 115 -6.04 -23.27 4.80
CA ASP A 115 -4.80 -22.69 4.26
C ASP A 115 -5.04 -21.25 3.76
N LEU A 116 -6.19 -20.97 3.14
CA LEU A 116 -6.57 -19.60 2.73
C LEU A 116 -6.70 -18.67 3.94
N MET A 117 -7.30 -19.14 5.03
CA MET A 117 -7.42 -18.35 6.27
C MET A 117 -6.05 -18.08 6.89
N GLU A 118 -5.17 -19.07 6.91
CA GLU A 118 -3.81 -18.91 7.43
C GLU A 118 -2.98 -17.93 6.58
N MET A 119 -3.07 -18.05 5.25
CA MET A 119 -2.44 -17.11 4.31
C MET A 119 -2.93 -15.67 4.53
N GLN A 120 -4.24 -15.46 4.65
CA GLN A 120 -4.79 -14.12 4.93
C GLN A 120 -4.30 -13.52 6.25
N GLN A 121 -4.11 -14.37 7.28
CA GLN A 121 -3.54 -13.94 8.56
C GLN A 121 -2.08 -13.55 8.42
N LEU A 122 -1.28 -14.32 7.67
CA LEU A 122 0.11 -13.99 7.37
C LEU A 122 0.22 -12.68 6.59
N ASP A 123 -0.56 -12.52 5.53
CA ASP A 123 -0.60 -11.31 4.70
C ASP A 123 -0.93 -10.07 5.54
N THR A 124 -1.97 -10.16 6.37
CA THR A 124 -2.37 -9.09 7.29
C THR A 124 -1.27 -8.77 8.29
N ARG A 125 -0.61 -9.79 8.83
CA ARG A 125 0.48 -9.61 9.79
C ARG A 125 1.70 -8.96 9.14
N ILE A 126 2.08 -9.37 7.94
CA ILE A 126 3.19 -8.76 7.18
C ILE A 126 2.91 -7.27 6.96
N LEU A 127 1.72 -6.91 6.46
CA LEU A 127 1.34 -5.51 6.26
C LEU A 127 1.35 -4.71 7.56
N SER A 128 0.85 -5.31 8.65
CA SER A 128 0.83 -4.66 9.97
C SER A 128 2.23 -4.40 10.53
N VAL A 129 3.17 -5.33 10.34
CA VAL A 129 4.56 -5.19 10.81
C VAL A 129 5.32 -4.17 9.95
N LEU A 130 5.12 -4.22 8.63
CA LEU A 130 5.77 -3.28 7.71
C LEU A 130 5.20 -1.86 7.78
N GLY A 131 3.92 -1.71 8.16
CA GLY A 131 3.22 -0.42 8.16
C GLY A 131 4.02 0.72 8.81
N PRO A 132 4.36 0.63 10.11
CA PRO A 132 5.11 1.69 10.79
C PRO A 132 6.46 2.00 10.14
N PHE A 133 7.14 0.99 9.58
CA PHE A 133 8.40 1.20 8.86
C PHE A 133 8.16 1.96 7.55
N PHE A 134 7.17 1.56 6.76
CA PHE A 134 6.88 2.15 5.45
C PHE A 134 6.30 3.58 5.51
N GLU A 135 5.78 4.02 6.65
CA GLU A 135 5.21 5.37 6.77
C GLU A 135 6.24 6.45 6.47
N ASP A 136 7.44 6.33 7.03
CA ASP A 136 8.49 7.35 6.90
C ASP A 136 9.87 6.76 6.53
N SER A 137 10.10 5.45 6.62
CA SER A 137 11.48 4.92 6.60
C SER A 137 12.08 4.74 5.20
N ILE A 138 11.30 4.95 4.13
CA ILE A 138 11.77 4.73 2.76
C ILE A 138 12.32 6.03 2.16
N TYR A 139 13.64 6.18 2.14
CA TYR A 139 14.27 7.41 1.64
C TYR A 139 14.08 7.58 0.13
N GLY A 140 13.87 8.83 -0.30
CA GLY A 140 13.65 9.18 -1.70
C GLY A 140 12.24 8.88 -2.21
N ALA A 141 11.36 8.34 -1.37
CA ALA A 141 9.98 8.08 -1.75
C ALA A 141 9.21 9.39 -2.00
N GLN A 142 8.44 9.41 -3.09
CA GLN A 142 7.47 10.45 -3.37
C GLN A 142 6.13 10.02 -2.82
N ASN A 143 5.53 10.87 -1.97
CA ASN A 143 4.24 10.61 -1.35
C ASN A 143 3.16 11.45 -2.01
N MET A 144 2.06 10.78 -2.34
CA MET A 144 0.86 11.37 -2.89
C MET A 144 -0.32 11.05 -1.98
N CYS A 145 -0.95 12.09 -1.46
CA CYS A 145 -2.04 11.98 -0.51
C CYS A 145 -3.36 12.40 -1.14
N TYR A 146 -4.42 11.66 -0.81
CA TYR A 146 -5.77 11.86 -1.28
C TYR A 146 -6.72 11.88 -0.09
N ALA A 147 -7.65 12.81 -0.08
CA ALA A 147 -8.80 12.82 0.81
C ALA A 147 -10.05 13.05 -0.04
N PHE A 148 -11.11 12.29 0.20
CA PHE A 148 -12.34 12.38 -0.55
C PHE A 148 -13.53 11.95 0.31
N ILE A 149 -14.72 12.45 -0.03
CA ILE A 149 -15.96 12.02 0.60
C ILE A 149 -16.48 10.78 -0.11
N GLU A 150 -16.62 9.68 0.63
CA GLU A 150 -17.24 8.42 0.20
C GLU A 150 -18.23 7.97 1.27
N ASP A 151 -19.45 7.60 0.88
CA ASP A 151 -20.53 7.21 1.80
C ASP A 151 -20.77 8.19 2.97
N LYS A 152 -20.65 9.50 2.69
CA LYS A 152 -20.78 10.61 3.65
C LYS A 152 -19.69 10.67 4.73
N ALA A 153 -18.61 9.92 4.57
CA ALA A 153 -17.44 9.96 5.44
C ALA A 153 -16.20 10.42 4.66
N LEU A 154 -15.29 11.11 5.34
CA LEU A 154 -14.00 11.51 4.80
C LEU A 154 -13.06 10.31 4.85
N ARG A 155 -12.67 9.85 3.66
CA ARG A 155 -11.72 8.75 3.45
C ARG A 155 -10.46 9.28 2.82
N GLY A 156 -9.36 8.55 2.96
CA GLY A 156 -8.12 8.97 2.35
C GLY A 156 -7.19 7.83 1.99
N LYS A 157 -6.24 8.17 1.12
CA LYS A 157 -5.21 7.25 0.62
C LYS A 157 -3.89 7.98 0.58
N GLN A 158 -2.81 7.32 0.99
CA GLN A 158 -1.46 7.77 0.70
C GLN A 158 -0.77 6.72 -0.18
N VAL A 159 -0.16 7.15 -1.27
CA VAL A 159 0.64 6.31 -2.16
C VAL A 159 2.08 6.80 -2.09
N GLY A 160 2.99 5.92 -1.68
CA GLY A 160 4.42 6.15 -1.74
C GLY A 160 5.02 5.43 -2.94
N LEU A 161 5.96 6.08 -3.62
CA LEU A 161 6.68 5.54 -4.78
C LEU A 161 8.18 5.81 -4.66
N VAL A 162 8.99 4.76 -4.79
CA VAL A 162 10.45 4.88 -4.96
C VAL A 162 10.91 3.82 -5.97
N ASP A 163 11.63 4.25 -7.01
CA ASP A 163 12.04 3.37 -8.10
C ASP A 163 10.84 2.54 -8.67
N ASN A 164 10.86 1.22 -8.52
CA ASN A 164 9.80 0.28 -8.92
C ASN A 164 8.97 -0.25 -7.72
N LEU A 165 9.20 0.27 -6.52
CA LEU A 165 8.45 -0.04 -5.31
C LEU A 165 7.35 1.01 -5.09
N GLN A 166 6.11 0.54 -5.01
CA GLN A 166 4.97 1.36 -4.60
C GLN A 166 4.30 0.74 -3.37
N TYR A 167 3.81 1.59 -2.48
CA TYR A 167 3.10 1.15 -1.28
C TYR A 167 1.93 2.09 -0.98
N GLU A 168 0.86 1.52 -0.44
CA GLU A 168 -0.40 2.24 -0.26
C GLU A 168 -0.90 2.13 1.18
N PHE A 169 -1.23 3.27 1.75
CA PHE A 169 -1.90 3.40 3.04
C PHE A 169 -3.33 3.84 2.87
N ASP A 170 -4.21 3.20 3.61
CA ASP A 170 -5.56 3.67 3.92
C ASP A 170 -5.47 4.68 5.08
N LEU A 171 -6.09 5.85 4.92
CA LEU A 171 -6.05 6.95 5.88
C LEU A 171 -7.43 7.13 6.52
N SER A 172 -7.45 7.12 7.85
CA SER A 172 -8.62 7.52 8.62
C SER A 172 -8.40 8.91 9.20
N PHE A 173 -9.37 9.79 9.02
CA PHE A 173 -9.33 11.15 9.54
C PHE A 173 -10.06 11.25 10.88
N THR A 174 -9.71 12.26 11.69
CA THR A 174 -10.36 12.52 12.98
C THR A 174 -11.78 13.07 12.84
N GLN A 175 -12.23 13.35 11.62
CA GLN A 175 -13.52 13.97 11.31
C GLN A 175 -14.14 13.34 10.06
N ASP A 176 -15.46 13.19 10.04
CA ASP A 176 -16.19 12.57 8.94
C ASP A 176 -16.46 13.52 7.76
N THR A 177 -16.36 14.82 7.99
CA THR A 177 -16.52 15.84 6.95
C THR A 177 -15.52 16.96 7.16
N LEU A 178 -15.28 17.74 6.12
CA LEU A 178 -14.39 18.89 6.16
C LEU A 178 -15.07 20.06 5.43
N LYS A 179 -15.23 21.18 6.12
CA LYS A 179 -15.69 22.45 5.54
C LYS A 179 -14.54 23.41 5.38
N VAL A 180 -14.71 24.38 4.48
CA VAL A 180 -13.71 25.42 4.23
C VAL A 180 -13.33 26.16 5.53
N LYS A 181 -14.33 26.56 6.34
CA LYS A 181 -14.14 27.25 7.62
C LYS A 181 -13.37 26.46 8.68
N ASP A 182 -13.32 25.13 8.56
CA ASP A 182 -12.55 24.29 9.49
C ASP A 182 -11.04 24.52 9.28
N LEU A 183 -10.65 25.04 8.11
CA LEU A 183 -9.29 25.47 7.81
C LEU A 183 -9.18 27.00 7.88
N GLU A 184 -9.94 27.73 7.06
CA GLU A 184 -9.90 29.19 6.96
C GLU A 184 -11.23 29.71 6.44
N ASN A 185 -11.72 30.84 6.96
CA ASN A 185 -12.87 31.49 6.34
C ASN A 185 -12.45 32.08 4.99
N LEU A 186 -13.22 31.82 3.94
CA LEU A 186 -12.83 32.16 2.57
C LEU A 186 -14.01 32.75 1.81
N THR A 187 -13.71 33.75 1.00
CA THR A 187 -14.68 34.38 0.10
C THR A 187 -14.08 34.46 -1.29
N LEU A 188 -14.80 33.96 -2.29
CA LEU A 188 -14.35 33.91 -3.68
C LEU A 188 -15.23 34.81 -4.57
N PRO A 189 -14.64 35.56 -5.51
CA PRO A 189 -15.39 36.38 -6.45
C PRO A 189 -16.00 35.50 -7.54
N ILE A 190 -17.27 35.75 -7.88
CA ILE A 190 -18.00 35.11 -8.98
C ILE A 190 -18.71 36.15 -9.83
N TRP A 191 -19.01 35.77 -11.08
CA TRP A 191 -19.97 36.52 -11.88
C TRP A 191 -21.39 36.28 -11.38
N SER A 192 -22.14 37.36 -11.18
CA SER A 192 -23.56 37.29 -10.84
C SER A 192 -24.37 38.19 -11.78
N LYS A 193 -25.54 37.71 -12.21
CA LYS A 193 -26.50 38.52 -12.97
C LYS A 193 -27.45 39.18 -11.99
N SER A 194 -27.48 40.51 -11.98
CA SER A 194 -28.36 41.29 -11.10
C SER A 194 -28.95 42.48 -11.84
N GLY A 195 -30.17 42.89 -11.46
CA GLY A 195 -30.91 43.99 -12.08
C GLY A 195 -32.34 43.60 -12.49
N ILE A 196 -33.31 44.45 -12.17
CA ILE A 196 -34.75 44.21 -12.42
C ILE A 196 -35.13 44.60 -13.86
N LEU A 197 -34.38 45.51 -14.49
CA LEU A 197 -34.68 46.09 -15.82
C LEU A 197 -33.70 45.65 -16.92
N SER A 198 -32.42 45.45 -16.59
CA SER A 198 -31.39 44.85 -17.44
C SER A 198 -30.56 43.88 -16.58
N ARG A 199 -30.32 42.65 -17.07
CA ARG A 199 -29.44 41.70 -16.39
C ARG A 199 -27.99 42.13 -16.63
N GLU A 200 -27.43 42.92 -15.72
CA GLU A 200 -26.02 43.30 -15.75
C GLU A 200 -25.18 42.22 -15.06
N GLU A 201 -24.05 41.86 -15.66
CA GLU A 201 -23.04 41.02 -15.02
C GLU A 201 -22.20 41.87 -14.08
N LYS A 202 -22.13 41.47 -12.81
CA LYS A 202 -21.36 42.15 -11.77
C LYS A 202 -20.60 41.13 -10.94
N VAL A 203 -19.39 41.51 -10.53
CA VAL A 203 -18.58 40.73 -9.59
C VAL A 203 -19.27 40.73 -8.23
N LYS A 204 -19.56 39.53 -7.72
CA LYS A 204 -20.08 39.30 -6.37
C LYS A 204 -19.09 38.48 -5.57
N LYS A 205 -18.86 38.87 -4.33
CA LYS A 205 -18.08 38.08 -3.36
C LYS A 205 -19.00 37.04 -2.73
N LEU A 206 -18.74 35.76 -2.99
CA LEU A 206 -19.46 34.62 -2.42
C LEU A 206 -18.66 34.09 -1.22
N ASP A 207 -19.28 34.07 -0.04
CA ASP A 207 -18.72 33.40 1.11
C ASP A 207 -18.81 31.88 0.89
N VAL A 208 -17.66 31.21 0.86
CA VAL A 208 -17.54 29.77 0.64
C VAL A 208 -17.18 29.03 1.93
N SER A 209 -17.20 29.70 3.08
CA SER A 209 -16.76 29.15 4.37
C SER A 209 -17.59 27.93 4.81
N ASP A 210 -18.89 27.89 4.48
CA ASP A 210 -19.76 26.75 4.78
C ASP A 210 -19.74 25.62 3.72
N PHE A 211 -18.95 25.76 2.65
CA PHE A 211 -18.83 24.76 1.60
C PHE A 211 -18.07 23.54 2.11
N TYR A 212 -18.41 22.37 1.58
CA TYR A 212 -17.69 21.13 1.86
C TYR A 212 -16.48 21.01 0.94
N ILE A 213 -15.36 20.55 1.51
CA ILE A 213 -14.20 20.10 0.76
C ILE A 213 -14.47 18.64 0.37
N LYS A 214 -14.78 18.41 -0.92
CA LYS A 214 -15.19 17.10 -1.44
C LYS A 214 -14.00 16.21 -1.79
N ASN A 215 -12.90 16.82 -2.22
CA ASN A 215 -11.67 16.14 -2.60
C ASN A 215 -10.47 17.04 -2.32
N ILE A 216 -9.38 16.45 -1.82
CA ILE A 216 -8.04 17.02 -1.79
C ILE A 216 -7.08 15.98 -2.36
N LYS A 217 -6.27 16.38 -3.34
CA LYS A 217 -5.11 15.64 -3.83
C LYS A 217 -3.88 16.49 -3.61
N SER A 218 -2.87 15.95 -2.95
CA SER A 218 -1.61 16.64 -2.67
C SER A 218 -0.42 15.77 -3.02
N GLU A 219 0.54 16.33 -3.75
CA GLU A 219 1.78 15.66 -4.12
C GLU A 219 2.91 16.68 -4.03
N LYS A 220 3.83 16.48 -3.08
CA LYS A 220 4.96 17.39 -2.83
C LYS A 220 4.50 18.85 -2.70
N ASN A 221 4.60 19.63 -3.79
CA ASN A 221 4.25 21.04 -3.82
C ASN A 221 2.98 21.34 -4.63
N SER A 222 2.39 20.33 -5.26
CA SER A 222 1.12 20.45 -5.96
C SER A 222 -0.07 20.13 -5.04
N LEU A 223 -1.18 20.81 -5.30
CA LEU A 223 -2.44 20.63 -4.61
C LEU A 223 -3.58 20.79 -5.62
N GLU A 224 -4.56 19.91 -5.54
CA GLU A 224 -5.86 20.04 -6.19
C GLU A 224 -6.94 19.85 -5.13
N ALA A 225 -7.94 20.74 -5.08
CA ALA A 225 -9.04 20.66 -4.13
C ALA A 225 -10.36 21.04 -4.79
N VAL A 226 -11.45 20.39 -4.36
CA VAL A 226 -12.81 20.67 -4.82
C VAL A 226 -13.65 21.16 -3.65
N LEU A 227 -14.21 22.35 -3.79
CA LEU A 227 -15.15 22.96 -2.84
C LEU A 227 -16.54 22.96 -3.45
N GLU A 228 -17.54 22.56 -2.68
CA GLU A 228 -18.92 22.46 -3.18
C GLU A 228 -19.93 22.84 -2.08
N ASP A 229 -20.97 23.58 -2.46
CA ASP A 229 -22.09 23.84 -1.57
C ASP A 229 -22.99 22.60 -1.41
N LYS A 230 -23.93 22.69 -0.47
CA LYS A 230 -24.82 21.57 -0.13
C LYS A 230 -25.73 21.16 -1.28
N ASP A 231 -26.14 22.13 -2.10
CA ASP A 231 -27.09 21.94 -3.20
C ASP A 231 -26.39 21.68 -4.54
N GLU A 232 -25.05 21.58 -4.55
CA GLU A 232 -24.20 21.32 -5.71
C GLU A 232 -24.33 22.38 -6.82
N GLU A 233 -24.89 23.55 -6.51
CA GLU A 233 -25.01 24.66 -7.44
C GLU A 233 -23.64 25.32 -7.64
N ASN A 234 -22.85 25.50 -6.59
CA ASN A 234 -21.58 26.20 -6.65
C ASN A 234 -20.43 25.24 -6.37
N ARG A 235 -19.64 25.00 -7.42
CA ARG A 235 -18.43 24.19 -7.36
C ARG A 235 -17.21 25.01 -7.75
N PHE A 236 -16.20 24.97 -6.90
CA PHE A 236 -14.89 25.54 -7.15
C PHE A 236 -13.83 24.46 -7.20
N ASN A 237 -12.94 24.52 -8.20
CA ASN A 237 -11.73 23.69 -8.23
C ASN A 237 -10.53 24.62 -8.02
N ILE A 238 -9.73 24.33 -7.01
CA ILE A 238 -8.50 25.06 -6.69
C ILE A 238 -7.34 24.16 -7.02
N SER A 239 -6.43 24.63 -7.86
CA SER A 239 -5.16 23.97 -8.16
C SER A 239 -4.01 24.89 -7.78
N SER A 240 -2.94 24.35 -7.22
CA SER A 240 -1.76 25.14 -6.85
C SER A 240 -0.50 24.34 -7.03
N ASP A 241 0.58 25.02 -7.44
CA ASP A 241 1.94 24.50 -7.46
C ASP A 241 2.87 25.42 -6.62
N GLU A 242 4.19 25.36 -6.85
CA GLU A 242 5.16 26.23 -6.18
C GLU A 242 5.07 27.71 -6.59
N LYS A 243 4.51 28.01 -7.77
CA LYS A 243 4.59 29.33 -8.40
C LYS A 243 3.28 30.08 -8.35
N ALA A 244 2.16 29.38 -8.46
CA ALA A 244 0.85 29.99 -8.61
C ALA A 244 -0.26 29.09 -8.08
N PHE A 245 -1.46 29.68 -8.05
CA PHE A 245 -2.70 28.96 -7.89
C PHE A 245 -3.68 29.38 -9.00
N LEU A 246 -4.56 28.45 -9.34
CA LEU A 246 -5.63 28.57 -10.32
C LEU A 246 -6.95 28.25 -9.62
N ILE A 247 -7.98 29.05 -9.87
CA ILE A 247 -9.31 28.83 -9.30
C ILE A 247 -10.33 28.82 -10.44
N MET A 248 -11.01 27.68 -10.58
CA MET A 248 -12.16 27.54 -11.47
C MET A 248 -13.44 27.65 -10.66
N HIS A 249 -14.45 28.34 -11.19
CA HIS A 249 -15.84 28.23 -10.76
C HIS A 249 -16.65 27.65 -11.93
N ARG A 250 -17.15 26.42 -11.77
CA ARG A 250 -17.74 25.63 -12.87
C ARG A 250 -16.80 25.58 -14.10
N ASN A 251 -17.17 26.22 -15.20
CA ASN A 251 -16.42 26.22 -16.47
C ASN A 251 -15.62 27.52 -16.69
N TYR A 252 -15.51 28.37 -15.66
CA TYR A 252 -14.89 29.69 -15.75
C TYR A 252 -13.66 29.80 -14.87
N GLU A 253 -12.58 30.39 -15.39
CA GLU A 253 -11.36 30.62 -14.61
C GLU A 253 -11.36 32.01 -13.95
N ILE A 254 -11.44 32.04 -12.62
CA ILE A 254 -11.40 33.27 -11.82
C ILE A 254 -10.02 33.93 -11.91
N THR A 255 -8.95 33.14 -11.92
CA THR A 255 -7.56 33.62 -11.86
C THR A 255 -7.07 34.26 -13.14
N GLN A 256 -7.64 33.90 -14.30
CA GLN A 256 -7.30 34.49 -15.60
C GLN A 256 -8.13 35.74 -15.92
N ASP A 257 -9.33 35.86 -15.34
CA ASP A 257 -10.19 37.03 -15.54
C ASP A 257 -9.68 38.26 -14.81
N LYS A 258 -9.57 39.39 -15.51
CA LYS A 258 -8.98 40.62 -14.94
C LYS A 258 -9.82 41.21 -13.80
N GLU A 259 -11.15 41.19 -13.89
CA GLU A 259 -12.02 41.82 -12.89
C GLU A 259 -12.16 40.94 -11.63
N LEU A 260 -12.35 39.63 -11.83
CA LEU A 260 -12.45 38.66 -10.74
C LEU A 260 -11.10 38.46 -10.05
N ALA A 261 -9.99 38.36 -10.78
CA ALA A 261 -8.66 38.24 -10.19
C ALA A 261 -8.27 39.50 -9.39
N ALA A 262 -8.74 40.68 -9.79
CA ALA A 262 -8.55 41.92 -9.02
C ALA A 262 -9.41 41.96 -7.75
N ALA A 263 -10.58 41.31 -7.75
CA ALA A 263 -11.46 41.22 -6.59
C ALA A 263 -11.09 40.08 -5.61
N LEU A 264 -10.18 39.19 -6.00
CA LEU A 264 -9.73 38.05 -5.21
C LEU A 264 -8.79 38.49 -4.08
N ASN A 265 -9.08 38.04 -2.85
CA ASN A 265 -8.11 38.19 -1.75
C ASN A 265 -7.06 37.08 -1.84
N ARG A 266 -5.93 37.40 -2.48
CA ARG A 266 -4.83 36.43 -2.72
C ARG A 266 -4.19 35.93 -1.43
N ASP A 267 -4.09 36.75 -0.40
CA ASP A 267 -3.47 36.37 0.88
C ASP A 267 -4.32 35.32 1.60
N LEU A 268 -5.64 35.50 1.63
CA LEU A 268 -6.56 34.50 2.23
C LEU A 268 -6.56 33.19 1.45
N VAL A 269 -6.55 33.24 0.12
CA VAL A 269 -6.44 32.04 -0.71
C VAL A 269 -5.12 31.31 -0.45
N SER A 270 -4.01 32.04 -0.38
CA SER A 270 -2.70 31.46 -0.09
C SER A 270 -2.63 30.83 1.31
N ALA A 271 -3.22 31.48 2.31
CA ALA A 271 -3.33 30.94 3.66
C ALA A 271 -4.17 29.65 3.69
N PHE A 272 -5.31 29.64 3.00
CA PHE A 272 -6.17 28.46 2.87
C PHE A 272 -5.46 27.30 2.16
N ILE A 273 -4.77 27.56 1.03
CA ILE A 273 -3.96 26.54 0.32
C ILE A 273 -2.87 25.98 1.23
N THR A 274 -2.20 26.83 2.02
CA THR A 274 -1.17 26.39 2.98
C THR A 274 -1.76 25.45 4.03
N LYS A 275 -2.96 25.76 4.55
CA LYS A 275 -3.67 24.88 5.49
C LYS A 275 -4.15 23.59 4.84
N LEU A 276 -4.59 23.62 3.58
CA LEU A 276 -4.91 22.42 2.81
C LEU A 276 -3.68 21.52 2.61
N LYS A 277 -2.50 22.09 2.33
CA LYS A 277 -1.25 21.33 2.25
C LYS A 277 -0.89 20.70 3.60
N GLY A 278 -1.14 21.39 4.71
CA GLY A 278 -0.94 20.88 6.07
C GLY A 278 -2.01 19.91 6.58
N PHE A 279 -3.12 19.73 5.83
CA PHE A 279 -4.28 18.95 6.28
C PHE A 279 -3.92 17.50 6.64
N PHE A 280 -3.17 16.81 5.78
CA PHE A 280 -2.80 15.41 6.00
C PHE A 280 -1.90 15.21 7.21
N THR A 281 -1.11 16.21 7.60
CA THR A 281 -0.27 16.14 8.81
C THR A 281 -1.10 16.38 10.08
N GLN A 282 -2.16 17.18 10.00
CA GLN A 282 -2.94 17.60 11.17
C GLN A 282 -4.12 16.68 11.49
N PHE A 283 -4.80 16.16 10.46
CA PHE A 283 -6.11 15.53 10.62
C PHE A 283 -6.12 14.02 10.35
N VAL A 284 -5.02 13.43 9.90
CA VAL A 284 -4.89 11.97 9.81
C VAL A 284 -4.78 11.41 11.23
N GLY A 285 -5.78 10.62 11.63
CA GLY A 285 -5.81 9.96 12.94
C GLY A 285 -5.07 8.62 12.95
N SER A 286 -5.10 7.88 11.84
CA SER A 286 -4.33 6.65 11.68
C SER A 286 -4.04 6.33 10.21
N LYS A 287 -2.93 5.63 9.99
CA LYS A 287 -2.56 5.04 8.70
C LYS A 287 -2.53 3.53 8.83
N ARG A 288 -2.98 2.83 7.79
CA ARG A 288 -2.89 1.37 7.70
C ARG A 288 -2.35 0.99 6.34
N LEU A 289 -1.21 0.30 6.32
CA LEU A 289 -0.64 -0.22 5.07
C LEU A 289 -1.57 -1.31 4.53
N ILE A 290 -2.01 -1.16 3.28
CA ILE A 290 -2.98 -2.06 2.64
C ILE A 290 -2.41 -2.78 1.43
N ASN A 291 -1.37 -2.24 0.80
CA ASN A 291 -0.80 -2.83 -0.40
C ASN A 291 0.68 -2.45 -0.56
N ILE A 292 1.45 -3.38 -1.12
CA ILE A 292 2.84 -3.16 -1.54
C ILE A 292 2.97 -3.80 -2.92
N THR A 293 3.46 -3.04 -3.89
CA THR A 293 3.73 -3.53 -5.24
C THR A 293 5.20 -3.34 -5.61
N LEU A 294 5.75 -4.34 -6.31
CA LEU A 294 7.08 -4.31 -6.86
C LEU A 294 7.00 -4.72 -8.33
N ASP A 295 7.54 -3.88 -9.23
CA ASP A 295 7.38 -4.04 -10.68
C ASP A 295 5.91 -4.10 -11.14
N GLY A 296 5.03 -3.37 -10.44
CA GLY A 296 3.60 -3.35 -10.71
C GLY A 296 2.83 -4.60 -10.28
N LYS A 297 3.47 -5.56 -9.61
CA LYS A 297 2.82 -6.77 -9.06
C LYS A 297 2.69 -6.68 -7.55
N ASN A 298 1.63 -7.27 -7.00
CA ASN A 298 1.43 -7.34 -5.55
C ASN A 298 2.54 -8.19 -4.89
N ALA A 299 3.36 -7.56 -4.05
CA ALA A 299 4.50 -8.21 -3.43
C ALA A 299 4.12 -9.19 -2.31
N ILE A 300 2.95 -9.00 -1.68
CA ILE A 300 2.41 -9.96 -0.70
C ILE A 300 1.97 -11.23 -1.44
N GLU A 301 1.13 -11.08 -2.47
CA GLU A 301 0.57 -12.21 -3.22
C GLU A 301 1.65 -13.04 -3.93
N GLU A 302 2.69 -12.39 -4.44
CA GLU A 302 3.79 -13.05 -5.16
C GLU A 302 4.93 -13.52 -4.23
N ASN A 303 4.84 -13.28 -2.91
CA ASN A 303 5.92 -13.53 -1.94
C ASN A 303 7.25 -12.87 -2.35
N ARG A 304 7.20 -11.55 -2.62
CA ARG A 304 8.31 -10.69 -3.02
C ARG A 304 8.62 -9.58 -1.99
N ILE A 305 8.21 -9.74 -0.76
CA ILE A 305 8.52 -8.82 0.33
C ILE A 305 10.02 -8.76 0.60
N PHE A 306 10.72 -9.90 0.58
CA PHE A 306 12.17 -9.90 0.65
C PHE A 306 12.81 -9.10 -0.49
N ASP A 307 12.27 -9.17 -1.71
CA ASP A 307 12.72 -8.32 -2.83
C ASP A 307 12.52 -6.82 -2.54
N CYS A 308 11.40 -6.44 -1.93
CA CYS A 308 11.18 -5.07 -1.48
C CYS A 308 12.24 -4.65 -0.43
N LEU A 309 12.56 -5.51 0.53
CA LEU A 309 13.59 -5.22 1.54
C LEU A 309 14.99 -5.07 0.93
N LYS A 310 15.32 -5.80 -0.14
CA LYS A 310 16.58 -5.62 -0.88
C LYS A 310 16.69 -4.24 -1.52
N LEU A 311 15.58 -3.72 -2.06
CA LEU A 311 15.55 -2.36 -2.61
C LEU A 311 15.82 -1.32 -1.50
N VAL A 312 15.16 -1.46 -0.35
CA VAL A 312 15.37 -0.58 0.80
C VAL A 312 16.81 -0.68 1.32
N ALA A 313 17.35 -1.89 1.44
CA ALA A 313 18.75 -2.12 1.82
C ALA A 313 19.73 -1.44 0.86
N SER A 314 19.45 -1.45 -0.44
CA SER A 314 20.28 -0.79 -1.45
C SER A 314 20.22 0.73 -1.36
N ILE A 315 19.07 1.30 -0.97
CA ILE A 315 18.95 2.73 -0.66
C ILE A 315 19.76 3.07 0.58
N TYR A 316 19.62 2.28 1.65
CA TYR A 316 20.33 2.50 2.91
C TYR A 316 21.84 2.29 2.78
N GLY A 317 22.26 1.29 1.98
CA GLY A 317 23.67 0.96 1.76
C GLY A 317 24.47 2.10 1.15
N ARG A 318 23.83 2.96 0.33
CA ARG A 318 24.45 4.21 -0.16
C ARG A 318 24.81 5.14 1.00
N LEU A 319 23.89 5.35 1.94
CA LEU A 319 24.13 6.18 3.13
C LEU A 319 25.12 5.54 4.11
N VAL A 320 25.06 4.22 4.29
CA VAL A 320 26.06 3.47 5.07
C VAL A 320 27.45 3.73 4.51
N THR A 321 27.63 3.59 3.19
CA THR A 321 28.90 3.84 2.50
C THR A 321 29.42 5.25 2.77
N GLU A 322 28.57 6.26 2.57
CA GLU A 322 28.96 7.65 2.85
C GLU A 322 29.33 7.90 4.32
N CYS A 323 28.61 7.31 5.27
CA CYS A 323 28.92 7.42 6.69
C CYS A 323 30.31 6.88 7.02
N LEU A 324 30.71 5.77 6.40
CA LEU A 324 32.03 5.17 6.62
C LEU A 324 33.14 5.99 5.98
N GLU A 325 32.93 6.46 4.74
CA GLU A 325 33.90 7.31 4.03
C GLU A 325 34.15 8.65 4.74
N LYS A 326 33.12 9.19 5.39
CA LYS A 326 33.15 10.46 6.13
C LYS A 326 33.36 10.26 7.64
N GLY A 327 33.53 9.01 8.08
CA GLY A 327 33.80 8.60 9.44
C GLY A 327 35.28 8.67 9.80
N TYR A 328 35.57 8.71 11.11
CA TYR A 328 36.92 8.66 11.65
C TYR A 328 37.27 7.29 12.21
N THR A 329 36.28 6.49 12.59
CA THR A 329 36.47 5.13 13.10
C THR A 329 36.16 4.13 11.99
N GLU A 330 37.12 3.27 11.69
CA GLU A 330 36.92 2.18 10.73
C GLU A 330 35.85 1.21 11.25
N GLY A 331 34.86 0.89 10.41
CA GLY A 331 33.82 -0.07 10.78
C GLY A 331 32.64 0.51 11.55
N GLU A 332 32.65 1.80 11.91
CA GLU A 332 31.52 2.46 12.59
C GLU A 332 30.74 3.36 11.63
N ILE A 333 29.43 3.22 11.64
CA ILE A 333 28.50 4.12 10.96
C ILE A 333 28.08 5.17 11.98
N THR A 334 28.54 6.41 11.83
CA THR A 334 28.35 7.46 12.86
C THR A 334 27.68 8.70 12.27
N ILE A 335 26.67 9.21 12.98
CA ILE A 335 26.03 10.50 12.70
C ILE A 335 26.12 11.42 13.93
N LYS A 336 26.17 12.72 13.66
CA LYS A 336 26.13 13.80 14.65
C LYS A 336 24.76 14.47 14.65
N ILE A 337 24.22 14.69 15.84
CA ILE A 337 22.93 15.34 16.05
C ILE A 337 23.16 16.65 16.81
N GLU A 338 22.71 17.75 16.24
CA GLU A 338 22.73 19.07 16.88
C GLU A 338 21.31 19.49 17.23
N GLU A 339 21.05 19.66 18.52
CA GLU A 339 19.77 20.15 19.03
C GLU A 339 19.64 21.68 18.86
N PRO A 340 18.41 22.24 18.87
CA PRO A 340 18.20 23.69 18.76
C PRO A 340 18.95 24.52 19.81
N GLY A 341 19.31 23.93 20.96
CA GLY A 341 20.10 24.58 22.01
C GLY A 341 21.62 24.53 21.80
N GLY A 342 22.11 23.97 20.69
CA GLY A 342 23.54 23.82 20.39
C GLY A 342 24.20 22.60 21.02
N THR A 343 23.48 21.80 21.81
CA THR A 343 23.95 20.50 22.31
C THR A 343 24.22 19.57 21.13
N ARG A 344 25.42 18.98 21.11
CA ARG A 344 25.83 18.01 20.08
C ARG A 344 26.01 16.65 20.70
N THR A 345 25.39 15.65 20.09
CA THR A 345 25.54 14.23 20.45
C THR A 345 25.91 13.42 19.21
N GLU A 346 26.44 12.23 19.44
CA GLU A 346 26.77 11.26 18.39
C GLU A 346 25.97 9.98 18.61
N LYS A 347 25.51 9.39 17.52
CA LYS A 347 24.99 8.02 17.49
C LYS A 347 25.83 7.22 16.51
N TYR A 348 26.14 5.99 16.89
CA TYR A 348 26.93 5.08 16.07
C TYR A 348 26.34 3.67 16.08
N LEU A 349 26.72 2.89 15.08
CA LEU A 349 26.40 1.47 14.97
C LEU A 349 27.56 0.75 14.27
N GLU A 350 28.02 -0.37 14.84
CA GLU A 350 29.11 -1.13 14.24
C GLU A 350 28.63 -1.98 13.06
N LYS A 351 29.42 -2.03 11.98
CA LYS A 351 29.16 -2.92 10.83
C LYS A 351 29.05 -4.39 11.24
N SER A 352 29.97 -4.82 12.10
CA SER A 352 30.03 -6.17 12.67
C SER A 352 28.74 -6.53 13.40
N GLU A 353 28.17 -5.58 14.15
CA GLU A 353 26.91 -5.75 14.85
C GLU A 353 25.75 -5.94 13.87
N ILE A 354 25.63 -5.08 12.85
CA ILE A 354 24.59 -5.19 11.82
C ILE A 354 24.69 -6.54 11.09
N ALA A 355 25.89 -6.90 10.64
CA ALA A 355 26.12 -8.14 9.91
C ALA A 355 25.77 -9.37 10.77
N ARG A 356 26.16 -9.36 12.06
CA ARG A 356 25.80 -10.40 13.02
C ARG A 356 24.29 -10.48 13.22
N GLU A 357 23.62 -9.36 13.45
CA GLU A 357 22.18 -9.32 13.65
C GLU A 357 21.43 -9.84 12.42
N LEU A 358 21.81 -9.45 11.21
CA LEU A 358 21.17 -9.94 9.98
C LEU A 358 21.48 -11.42 9.71
N SER A 359 22.67 -11.91 10.06
CA SER A 359 23.03 -13.32 9.87
C SER A 359 22.11 -14.30 10.60
N THR A 360 21.41 -13.87 11.67
CA THR A 360 20.44 -14.71 12.38
C THR A 360 19.22 -15.08 11.53
N ILE A 361 18.99 -14.39 10.41
CA ILE A 361 17.89 -14.64 9.47
C ILE A 361 18.25 -15.76 8.46
N GLY A 362 19.55 -16.03 8.29
CA GLY A 362 20.09 -16.96 7.29
C GLY A 362 20.53 -16.25 6.01
N LYS A 363 20.43 -16.94 4.86
CA LYS A 363 20.94 -16.48 3.56
C LYS A 363 20.36 -15.13 3.13
N GLU A 364 19.07 -14.92 3.39
CA GLU A 364 18.36 -13.68 3.08
C GLU A 364 18.95 -12.52 3.89
N GLY A 365 19.25 -12.73 5.17
CA GLY A 365 19.91 -11.72 6.01
C GLY A 365 21.34 -11.44 5.57
N GLU A 366 22.09 -12.46 5.15
CA GLU A 366 23.42 -12.25 4.57
C GLU A 366 23.37 -11.41 3.29
N GLU A 367 22.35 -11.60 2.46
CA GLU A 367 22.13 -10.79 1.25
C GLU A 367 21.80 -9.33 1.59
N LEU A 368 20.95 -9.08 2.59
CA LEU A 368 20.71 -7.72 3.08
C LEU A 368 21.99 -7.07 3.62
N ALA A 369 22.82 -7.81 4.35
CA ALA A 369 24.09 -7.31 4.87
C ALA A 369 25.07 -6.92 3.74
N MET A 370 25.09 -7.69 2.64
CA MET A 370 25.87 -7.34 1.45
C MET A 370 25.36 -6.05 0.79
N LEU A 371 24.04 -5.91 0.63
CA LEU A 371 23.43 -4.71 0.02
C LEU A 371 23.62 -3.45 0.86
N LEU A 372 23.63 -3.59 2.20
CA LEU A 372 23.97 -2.50 3.12
C LEU A 372 25.46 -2.15 3.12
N GLY A 373 26.34 -2.99 2.55
CA GLY A 373 27.79 -2.76 2.53
C GLY A 373 28.46 -2.97 3.90
N VAL A 374 27.89 -3.83 4.74
CA VAL A 374 28.39 -4.11 6.11
C VAL A 374 29.07 -5.47 6.26
N LYS A 375 29.17 -6.23 5.16
CA LYS A 375 29.84 -7.54 5.09
C LYS A 375 31.15 -7.44 4.31
#